data_AF-M1M4V8-F1
#
_entry.id   AF-M1M4V8-F1
#
_cell.length_a   1.000
_cell.length_b   1.000
_cell.length_c   1.000
_cell.angle_alpha   90.00
_cell.angle_beta   90.00
_cell.angle_gamma   90.00
#
_symmetry.space_group_name_H-M   'P 1'
#
loop_
_entity.id
_entity.type
_entity.pdbx_description
1 polymer ?
#
loop_
_entity_poly.entity_id
_entity_poly.type
_entity_poly.pdbx_seq_one_letter_code
_entity_poly.pdbx_strand_id
1 'polypeptide(L)'
;MTTYESISDIYPNNFPVKIIGKNDPGFADDIFSILNSSDINIDYSHDNLIISKSGKYVSLTLNVNVVSRDHFDNIYKLLYASPKVFFIL
;
A
#
# COMPACT_ATOMS: atom_id res chain seq x y z
N MET A 1 -23.25 -24.09 -18.40
CA MET A 1 -23.33 -22.66 -18.03
C MET A 1 -22.35 -22.46 -16.90
N THR A 2 -21.12 -22.06 -17.23
CA THR A 2 -19.98 -22.10 -16.31
C THR A 2 -20.10 -21.00 -15.26
N THR A 3 -20.13 -21.45 -14.00
CA THR A 3 -19.72 -20.81 -12.74
C THR A 3 -19.29 -19.35 -12.83
N TYR A 4 -20.22 -18.45 -12.58
CA TYR A 4 -19.98 -17.04 -12.19
C TYR A 4 -20.38 -16.84 -10.72
N GLU A 5 -20.12 -17.86 -9.89
CA GLU A 5 -20.32 -17.72 -8.46
C GLU A 5 -19.25 -16.78 -7.89
N SER A 6 -19.68 -15.55 -7.66
CA SER A 6 -19.27 -14.71 -6.54
C SER A 6 -17.78 -14.37 -6.43
N ILE A 7 -17.28 -13.52 -7.33
CA ILE A 7 -16.12 -12.66 -7.04
C ILE A 7 -16.42 -11.55 -6.00
N SER A 8 -17.66 -11.49 -5.50
CA SER A 8 -18.10 -10.47 -4.52
C SER A 8 -17.72 -10.78 -3.07
N ASP A 9 -17.29 -12.00 -2.73
CA ASP A 9 -17.00 -12.40 -1.34
C ASP A 9 -15.57 -12.02 -0.87
N ILE A 10 -14.77 -11.38 -1.74
CA ILE A 10 -13.35 -11.11 -1.48
C ILE A 10 -13.14 -9.72 -0.85
N TYR A 11 -14.21 -8.92 -0.70
CA TYR A 11 -14.14 -7.57 -0.15
C TYR A 11 -15.24 -7.33 0.90
N PRO A 12 -14.95 -6.62 2.01
CA PRO A 12 -13.66 -6.00 2.34
C PRO A 12 -12.62 -7.01 2.81
N ASN A 13 -11.40 -6.93 2.28
CA ASN A 13 -10.27 -7.75 2.74
C ASN A 13 -9.03 -6.89 2.94
N ASN A 14 -8.22 -7.25 3.93
CA ASN A 14 -6.96 -6.58 4.20
C ASN A 14 -5.86 -7.19 3.34
N PHE A 15 -5.26 -6.38 2.47
CA PHE A 15 -4.16 -6.79 1.61
C PHE A 15 -2.85 -6.24 2.18
N PRO A 16 -1.86 -7.10 2.48
CA PRO A 16 -0.52 -6.61 2.80
C PRO A 16 0.09 -6.06 1.52
N VAL A 17 0.52 -4.80 1.56
CA VAL A 17 1.20 -4.10 0.47
C VAL A 17 2.59 -3.72 0.98
N LYS A 18 3.60 -4.18 0.24
CA LYS A 18 4.99 -3.86 0.54
C LYS A 18 5.51 -2.82 -0.44
N ILE A 19 5.85 -1.66 0.08
CA ILE A 19 6.28 -0.51 -0.69
C ILE A 19 7.78 -0.33 -0.46
N ILE A 20 8.55 -0.31 -1.54
CA ILE A 20 9.99 -0.09 -1.51
C ILE A 20 10.25 1.28 -2.12
N GLY A 21 10.90 2.15 -1.36
CA GLY A 21 11.17 3.53 -1.74
C GLY A 21 12.59 3.98 -1.43
N LYS A 22 12.87 5.25 -1.73
CA LYS A 22 14.10 5.91 -1.30
C LYS A 22 14.09 6.03 0.22
N ASN A 23 15.23 5.76 0.87
CA ASN A 23 15.37 6.00 2.30
C ASN A 23 15.30 7.51 2.57
N ASP A 24 14.10 7.97 2.93
CA ASP A 24 13.79 9.35 3.27
C ASP A 24 12.96 9.32 4.55
N PRO A 25 13.30 10.11 5.58
CA PRO A 25 12.57 10.09 6.85
C PRO A 25 11.10 10.48 6.71
N GLY A 26 10.73 11.18 5.64
CA GLY A 26 9.33 11.52 5.32
C GLY A 26 8.63 10.49 4.42
N PHE A 27 9.22 9.33 4.15
CA PHE A 27 8.61 8.35 3.23
C PHE A 27 7.30 7.78 3.79
N ALA A 28 7.30 7.26 5.02
CA ALA A 28 6.10 6.71 5.63
C ALA A 28 4.99 7.76 5.81
N ASP A 29 5.38 8.98 6.19
CA ASP A 29 4.46 10.10 6.37
C ASP A 29 3.80 10.51 5.05
N ASP A 30 4.56 10.59 3.95
CA ASP A 30 4.06 10.88 2.60
C ASP A 30 3.02 9.83 2.16
N ILE A 31 3.35 8.55 2.32
CA ILE A 31 2.46 7.44 2.00
C ILE A 31 1.19 7.47 2.86
N PHE A 32 1.34 7.69 4.16
CA PHE A 32 0.21 7.82 5.09
C PHE A 32 -0.68 9.01 4.70
N SER A 33 -0.09 10.15 4.38
CA SER A 33 -0.82 11.35 3.97
C SER A 33 -1.63 11.14 2.69
N ILE A 34 -1.07 10.44 1.70
CA ILE A 34 -1.75 10.09 0.44
C ILE A 34 -2.94 9.15 0.70
N LEU A 35 -2.74 8.11 1.51
CA LEU A 35 -3.76 7.11 1.82
C LEU A 35 -4.87 7.70 2.70
N ASN A 36 -4.50 8.49 3.71
CA ASN A 36 -5.43 9.20 4.58
C ASN A 36 -6.24 10.25 3.81
N SER A 37 -5.63 10.95 2.85
CA SER A 37 -6.35 11.90 1.96
C SER A 37 -7.38 11.21 1.05
N SER A 38 -7.22 9.91 0.82
CA SER A 38 -8.10 9.11 -0.03
C SER A 38 -9.13 8.30 0.77
N ASP A 39 -9.26 8.58 2.08
CA ASP A 39 -10.14 7.87 3.03
C ASP A 39 -9.85 6.35 3.13
N ILE A 40 -8.59 5.97 2.88
CA ILE A 40 -8.19 4.57 2.83
C ILE A 40 -7.71 4.15 4.21
N ASN A 41 -8.45 3.23 4.81
CA ASN A 41 -8.07 2.67 6.09
C ASN A 41 -6.86 1.75 5.90
N ILE A 42 -5.74 2.15 6.50
CA ILE A 42 -4.51 1.36 6.49
C ILE A 42 -4.08 1.06 7.92
N ASP A 43 -3.71 -0.19 8.13
CA ASP A 43 -3.08 -0.65 9.35
C ASP A 43 -1.58 -0.73 9.08
N TYR A 44 -0.84 0.26 9.59
CA TYR A 44 0.61 0.30 9.53
C TYR A 44 1.18 0.49 10.93
N SER A 45 2.37 -0.04 11.14
CA SER A 45 3.15 0.19 12.35
C SER A 45 4.51 0.72 11.94
N HIS A 46 5.04 1.69 12.70
CA HIS A 46 6.38 2.23 12.45
C HIS A 46 7.47 1.13 12.49
N ASP A 47 7.23 0.03 13.21
CA ASP A 47 8.10 -1.16 13.22
C ASP A 47 8.17 -1.90 11.88
N ASN A 48 7.19 -1.71 10.99
CA ASN A 48 7.20 -2.32 9.65
C ASN A 48 8.07 -1.56 8.64
N LEU A 49 8.71 -0.46 9.07
CA LEU A 49 9.65 0.30 8.26
C LEU A 49 11.06 -0.25 8.46
N ILE A 50 11.56 -0.91 7.43
CA ILE A 50 12.88 -1.53 7.43
C ILE A 50 13.78 -0.74 6.50
N ILE A 51 14.82 -0.14 7.06
CA ILE A 51 15.89 0.48 6.28
C ILE A 51 16.80 -0.64 5.77
N SER A 52 17.10 -0.61 4.47
CA SER A 52 18.02 -1.57 3.87
C SER A 52 19.41 -1.49 4.52
N LYS A 53 20.16 -2.59 4.55
CA LYS A 53 21.54 -2.66 5.11
C LYS A 53 22.48 -1.56 4.58
N SER A 54 22.26 -1.08 3.35
CA SER A 54 23.08 -0.03 2.74
C SER A 54 22.58 1.39 3.03
N GLY A 55 21.43 1.57 3.70
CA GLY A 55 20.84 2.89 3.98
C GLY A 55 20.28 3.63 2.76
N LYS A 56 20.29 3.02 1.57
CA LYS A 56 19.86 3.65 0.31
C LYS A 56 18.35 3.54 0.06
N TYR A 57 17.74 2.46 0.52
CA TYR A 57 16.33 2.14 0.29
C TYR A 57 15.63 1.82 1.61
N VAL A 58 14.33 2.06 1.63
CA VAL A 58 13.43 1.72 2.73
C VAL A 58 12.35 0.78 2.21
N SER A 59 12.00 -0.23 3.00
CA SER A 59 10.86 -1.11 2.75
C SER A 59 9.81 -0.86 3.83
N LEU A 60 8.62 -0.48 3.42
CA LEU A 60 7.47 -0.28 4.28
C LEU A 60 6.45 -1.37 3.98
N THR A 61 6.08 -2.15 4.98
CA THR A 61 4.97 -3.12 4.86
C THR A 61 3.76 -2.56 5.58
N LEU A 62 2.62 -2.49 4.92
CA LEU A 62 1.37 -2.02 5.52
C LEU A 62 0.17 -2.81 5.00
N ASN A 63 -0.88 -2.92 5.80
CA ASN A 63 -2.09 -3.63 5.44
C ASN A 63 -3.15 -2.61 5.00
N VAL A 64 -3.54 -2.65 3.72
CA VAL A 64 -4.60 -1.78 3.20
C VAL A 64 -5.95 -2.47 3.28
N ASN A 65 -6.98 -1.79 3.78
CA ASN A 65 -8.35 -2.28 3.71
C ASN A 65 -8.91 -2.01 2.31
N VAL A 66 -9.16 -3.07 1.55
CA VAL A 66 -9.66 -2.98 0.19
C VAL A 66 -11.11 -3.37 0.19
N VAL A 67 -11.99 -2.46 -0.21
CA VAL A 67 -13.44 -2.71 -0.30
C VAL A 67 -13.88 -3.13 -1.70
N SER A 68 -13.03 -2.99 -2.72
CA SER A 68 -13.32 -3.32 -4.12
C SER A 68 -12.05 -3.36 -4.97
N ARG A 69 -12.10 -4.05 -6.12
CA ARG A 69 -11.00 -4.07 -7.10
C ARG A 69 -10.60 -2.67 -7.60
N ASP A 70 -11.59 -1.82 -7.86
CA ASP A 70 -11.35 -0.43 -8.30
C ASP A 70 -10.66 0.39 -7.20
N HIS A 71 -11.08 0.21 -5.94
CA HIS A 71 -10.41 0.80 -4.78
C HIS A 71 -8.94 0.36 -4.73
N PHE A 72 -8.65 -0.93 -4.90
CA PHE A 72 -7.27 -1.44 -4.94
C PHE A 72 -6.41 -0.81 -6.04
N ASP A 73 -6.96 -0.69 -7.25
CA ASP A 73 -6.26 -0.06 -8.37
C ASP A 73 -5.98 1.43 -8.09
N ASN A 74 -6.94 2.13 -7.47
CA ASN A 74 -6.75 3.52 -7.06
C ASN A 74 -5.65 3.65 -5.99
N ILE A 75 -5.60 2.76 -5.00
CA ILE A 75 -4.49 2.69 -4.01
C ILE A 75 -3.16 2.55 -4.73
N TYR A 76 -3.04 1.55 -5.62
CA TYR A 76 -1.80 1.30 -6.34
C TYR A 76 -1.38 2.50 -7.19
N LYS A 77 -2.30 3.16 -7.87
CA LYS A 77 -2.03 4.37 -8.65
C LYS A 77 -1.56 5.53 -7.80
N LEU A 78 -2.21 5.78 -6.66
CA LEU A 78 -1.84 6.84 -5.72
C LEU A 78 -0.44 6.63 -5.15
N LEU A 79 -0.13 5.40 -4.73
CA LEU A 79 1.19 5.03 -4.23
C LEU A 79 2.26 5.14 -5.33
N TYR A 80 1.96 4.66 -6.54
CA TYR A 80 2.88 4.71 -7.68
C TYR A 80 3.10 6.14 -8.20
N ALA A 81 2.13 7.03 -8.02
CA ALA A 81 2.25 8.44 -8.35
C ALA A 81 3.24 9.18 -7.43
N SER A 82 3.55 8.64 -6.23
CA SER A 82 4.56 9.25 -5.36
C SER A 82 5.96 9.03 -5.95
N PRO A 83 6.74 10.12 -6.20
CA PRO A 83 8.07 10.03 -6.81
C PRO A 83 9.10 9.32 -5.91
N LYS A 84 8.73 9.03 -4.66
CA LYS A 84 9.58 8.35 -3.68
C LYS A 84 9.46 6.82 -3.74
N VAL A 85 8.42 6.29 -4.40
CA VAL A 85 8.16 4.85 -4.53
C VAL A 85 8.89 4.30 -5.75
N PHE A 86 9.67 3.24 -5.54
CA PHE A 86 10.35 2.52 -6.63
C PHE A 86 9.61 1.26 -7.03
N PHE A 87 9.10 0.49 -6.06
CA PHE A 87 8.44 -0.78 -6.30
C PHE A 87 7.35 -1.03 -5.25
N ILE A 88 6.28 -1.71 -5.67
CA ILE A 88 5.18 -2.15 -4.81
C ILE A 88 5.00 -3.65 -5.05
N LEU A 89 4.89 -4.43 -3.98
CA LEU A 89 4.77 -5.89 -3.95
C LEU A 89 3.54 -6.32 -3.15
#